data_AF-A0A7K4S8Z8-F1
#
_entry.id   AF-A0A7K4S8Z8-F1
#
_cell.length_a   1.000
_cell.length_b   1.000
_cell.length_c   1.000
_cell.angle_alpha   90.00
_cell.angle_beta   90.00
_cell.angle_gamma   90.00
#
_symmetry.space_group_name_H-M   'P 1'
#
loop_
_entity.id
_entity.type
_entity.pdbx_description
1 polymer ?
#
loop_
_entity_poly.entity_id
_entity_poly.type
_entity_poly.pdbx_seq_one_letter_code
_entity_poly.pdbx_strand_id
1 'polypeptide(L)'
;PARYFDTKTTEPISFFLSSLEELLSWQPDGNDEFNISAVPLAKRQPPLHSKRPRTLVCHDMRGGYLEDRFIQGSATRNPYVFYHWRYIDIFVYFSHHTVTIPPVYWTNAAHRNGVPVLGTFITEWTDGERLCEAFLAGGEEPYGAVSAQLARIARHYRFDGWLVNLENTLSAAAVGNLPRFLQHLTAQVHSAVPGGLVIWYDSILQSGTLKWQNELNEENRVFFDACDGLFTNYNWKEEHLERTRALAGPRNTDVYVGVDVFARGDVIGGGFDTDKSLRLIRQHGLSAAIFAPGWVYEHLGEENFLQNQNRFWALLAEYLPTHSICTLPLATSFSLGMGTSRFLAGKEEEAGPWYDLSAQEIQPLYPEHKGKLSTSCCLQDAWSGGSSLRVQGTIPAGEERVAIRLFSLQMPAPPKVFLTLLYKLEGSHPNEFTVSLELTTSDSATCHEGSVTSLPEPNGRHHPRFLPAPPPSLAKLLAACDRGSHGWTSRCYELELQGCSLRDLSVLVSRQQPGPQELPFSCLLGEVRV
;
A
#
# COMPACT_ATOMS: atom_id res chain seq x y z
N PRO A 1 -18.08 -4.22 26.06
CA PRO A 1 -18.58 -5.35 25.23
C PRO A 1 -19.16 -4.92 23.87
N ALA A 2 -20.16 -4.02 23.82
CA ALA A 2 -20.91 -3.75 22.58
C ALA A 2 -20.10 -3.14 21.42
N ARG A 3 -18.97 -2.47 21.68
CA ARG A 3 -18.13 -1.89 20.61
C ARG A 3 -17.12 -2.84 19.97
N TYR A 4 -16.79 -3.92 20.67
CA TYR A 4 -15.72 -4.85 20.28
C TYR A 4 -16.23 -6.02 19.46
N PHE A 5 -17.54 -6.25 19.49
CA PHE A 5 -18.16 -7.42 18.88
C PHE A 5 -19.34 -6.97 18.02
N ASP A 6 -19.51 -7.59 16.85
CA ASP A 6 -20.66 -7.36 16.00
C ASP A 6 -21.94 -7.79 16.73
N THR A 7 -22.96 -6.93 16.68
CA THR A 7 -24.22 -7.16 17.40
C THR A 7 -25.03 -8.36 16.89
N LYS A 8 -24.76 -8.83 15.66
CA LYS A 8 -25.47 -9.94 15.03
C LYS A 8 -24.66 -11.22 15.07
N THR A 9 -23.36 -11.17 14.77
CA THR A 9 -22.51 -12.37 14.68
C THR A 9 -21.75 -12.66 15.97
N THR A 10 -21.63 -11.68 16.88
CA THR A 10 -20.80 -11.73 18.09
C THR A 10 -19.30 -11.90 17.84
N GLU A 11 -18.87 -11.80 16.58
CA GLU A 11 -17.47 -11.86 16.19
C GLU A 11 -16.77 -10.56 16.58
N PRO A 12 -15.47 -10.61 16.94
CA PRO A 12 -14.72 -9.41 17.23
C PRO A 12 -14.60 -8.56 15.96
N ILE A 13 -14.71 -7.24 16.14
CA ILE A 13 -14.65 -6.27 15.05
C ILE A 13 -13.68 -5.12 15.37
N SER A 14 -13.20 -4.48 14.31
CA SER A 14 -12.60 -3.15 14.41
C SER A 14 -13.67 -2.09 14.64
N PHE A 15 -13.27 -1.01 15.30
CA PHE A 15 -14.17 0.04 15.75
C PHE A 15 -13.49 1.42 15.68
N PHE A 16 -14.30 2.45 15.90
CA PHE A 16 -13.91 3.85 15.99
C PHE A 16 -14.38 4.43 17.33
N LEU A 17 -13.92 5.64 17.65
CA LEU A 17 -14.45 6.42 18.78
C LEU A 17 -15.21 7.63 18.22
N SER A 18 -16.47 7.78 18.66
CA SER A 18 -17.40 8.75 18.08
C SER A 18 -17.31 10.13 18.73
N SER A 19 -16.68 10.24 19.91
CA SER A 19 -16.67 11.47 20.69
C SER A 19 -15.36 11.67 21.45
N LEU A 20 -15.16 12.90 21.93
CA LEU A 20 -14.05 13.26 22.81
C LEU A 20 -14.10 12.51 24.14
N GLU A 21 -15.31 12.26 24.68
CA GLU A 21 -15.50 11.48 25.90
C GLU A 21 -15.04 10.03 25.70
N GLU A 22 -15.41 9.40 24.59
CA GLU A 22 -14.96 8.05 24.26
C GLU A 22 -13.45 7.98 24.05
N LEU A 23 -12.86 9.00 23.40
CA LEU A 23 -11.41 9.12 23.27
C LEU A 23 -10.73 9.17 24.64
N LEU A 24 -11.10 10.14 25.48
CA LEU A 24 -10.46 10.36 26.77
C LEU A 24 -10.71 9.25 27.79
N SER A 25 -11.85 8.55 27.69
CA SER A 25 -12.17 7.39 28.53
C SER A 25 -11.59 6.08 28.02
N TRP A 26 -11.11 6.01 26.78
CA TRP A 26 -10.53 4.78 26.23
C TRP A 26 -9.35 4.30 27.09
N GLN A 27 -9.40 3.03 27.44
CA GLN A 27 -8.33 2.32 28.12
C GLN A 27 -8.24 0.94 27.48
N PRO A 28 -7.03 0.39 27.31
CA PRO A 28 -6.90 -0.96 26.80
C PRO A 28 -7.46 -1.97 27.80
N ASP A 29 -8.25 -2.91 27.30
CA ASP A 29 -8.79 -4.08 27.97
C ASP A 29 -8.47 -5.36 27.18
N GLY A 30 -8.91 -6.52 27.69
CA GLY A 30 -8.59 -7.82 27.07
C GLY A 30 -9.22 -8.04 25.69
N ASN A 31 -10.25 -7.29 25.31
CA ASN A 31 -10.88 -7.40 24.00
C ASN A 31 -10.09 -6.68 22.90
N ASP A 32 -9.20 -5.75 23.27
CA ASP A 32 -8.37 -5.02 22.30
C ASP A 32 -7.34 -5.93 21.62
N GLU A 33 -6.98 -7.09 22.23
CA GLU A 33 -5.94 -8.00 21.72
C GLU A 33 -6.16 -8.41 20.26
N PHE A 34 -7.40 -8.60 19.83
CA PHE A 34 -7.72 -8.97 18.45
C PHE A 34 -7.42 -7.85 17.44
N ASN A 35 -7.47 -6.58 17.86
CA ASN A 35 -7.26 -5.41 17.01
C ASN A 35 -5.80 -4.92 17.01
N ILE A 36 -4.89 -5.55 17.77
CA ILE A 36 -3.47 -5.17 17.79
C ILE A 36 -2.77 -5.78 16.57
N SER A 37 -2.08 -4.94 15.78
CA SER A 37 -1.33 -5.43 14.62
C SER A 37 -0.23 -6.41 15.03
N ALA A 38 -0.21 -7.56 14.36
CA ALA A 38 0.79 -8.62 14.57
C ALA A 38 2.01 -8.46 13.64
N VAL A 39 1.90 -7.64 12.60
CA VAL A 39 2.93 -7.48 11.57
C VAL A 39 3.70 -6.19 11.83
N PRO A 40 5.03 -6.24 12.10
CA PRO A 40 5.83 -5.04 12.20
C PRO A 40 6.01 -4.38 10.82
N LEU A 41 6.16 -3.05 10.79
CA LEU A 41 6.43 -2.29 9.57
C LEU A 41 7.72 -2.77 8.89
N ALA A 42 7.61 -3.35 7.71
CA ALA A 42 8.73 -3.86 6.94
C ALA A 42 9.61 -2.72 6.41
N LYS A 43 10.92 -2.96 6.34
CA LYS A 43 11.86 -2.03 5.71
C LYS A 43 11.66 -2.00 4.20
N ARG A 44 11.88 -0.81 3.61
CA ARG A 44 11.76 -0.57 2.17
C ARG A 44 12.81 0.41 1.69
N GLN A 45 13.03 0.41 0.38
CA GLN A 45 13.86 1.37 -0.33
C GLN A 45 13.10 1.94 -1.54
N PRO A 46 13.21 3.24 -1.82
CA PRO A 46 13.79 4.27 -0.95
C PRO A 46 13.00 4.42 0.38
N PRO A 47 13.64 4.84 1.49
CA PRO A 47 12.96 5.02 2.77
C PRO A 47 12.03 6.24 2.73
N LEU A 48 11.06 6.30 3.66
CA LEU A 48 10.08 7.39 3.71
C LEU A 48 10.71 8.78 3.92
N HIS A 49 11.82 8.84 4.65
CA HIS A 49 12.56 10.09 4.94
C HIS A 49 13.46 10.54 3.78
N SER A 50 13.42 9.87 2.63
CA SER A 50 14.13 10.33 1.42
C SER A 50 13.52 11.63 0.90
N LYS A 51 14.33 12.47 0.24
CA LYS A 51 13.91 13.79 -0.29
C LYS A 51 13.18 13.71 -1.63
N ARG A 52 12.63 12.55 -1.99
CA ARG A 52 11.86 12.42 -3.23
C ARG A 52 10.38 12.72 -3.00
N PRO A 53 9.64 13.12 -4.03
CA PRO A 53 8.18 13.13 -3.99
C PRO A 53 7.60 11.80 -3.50
N ARG A 54 6.59 11.90 -2.65
CA ARG A 54 5.88 10.78 -2.03
C ARG A 54 4.44 10.67 -2.52
N THR A 55 3.87 9.49 -2.38
CA THR A 55 2.46 9.20 -2.69
C THR A 55 1.74 8.75 -1.43
N LEU A 56 0.84 9.58 -0.91
CA LEU A 56 -0.12 9.22 0.11
C LEU A 56 -1.41 8.72 -0.57
N VAL A 57 -2.01 7.67 -0.03
CA VAL A 57 -3.36 7.24 -0.40
C VAL A 57 -4.28 7.43 0.78
N CYS A 58 -5.33 8.22 0.59
CA CYS A 58 -6.41 8.38 1.55
C CYS A 58 -7.63 7.66 0.99
N HIS A 59 -7.94 6.47 1.52
CA HIS A 59 -8.71 5.49 0.76
C HIS A 59 -10.18 5.84 0.51
N ASP A 60 -10.81 6.59 1.44
CA ASP A 60 -12.22 6.99 1.49
C ASP A 60 -13.16 6.04 0.71
N MET A 61 -13.48 4.90 1.33
CA MET A 61 -14.27 3.82 0.71
C MET A 61 -15.60 3.66 1.44
N ARG A 62 -16.69 4.21 0.87
CA ARG A 62 -18.07 4.20 1.45
C ARG A 62 -18.14 4.47 2.96
N GLY A 63 -17.34 5.40 3.46
CA GLY A 63 -17.32 5.76 4.89
C GLY A 63 -16.58 4.80 5.82
N GLY A 64 -15.94 3.74 5.30
CA GLY A 64 -15.13 2.80 6.08
C GLY A 64 -15.93 1.80 6.93
N TYR A 65 -15.20 0.96 7.66
CA TYR A 65 -15.68 -0.12 8.53
C TYR A 65 -16.79 -0.98 7.90
N LEU A 66 -16.59 -1.38 6.65
CA LEU A 66 -17.46 -2.28 5.91
C LEU A 66 -17.17 -3.73 6.35
N GLU A 67 -16.95 -4.63 5.41
CA GLU A 67 -16.57 -6.02 5.69
C GLU A 67 -15.14 -6.14 6.26
N ASP A 68 -14.32 -5.09 6.09
CA ASP A 68 -12.99 -4.98 6.67
C ASP A 68 -12.99 -4.75 8.20
N ARG A 69 -14.16 -4.52 8.81
CA ARG A 69 -14.30 -4.52 10.26
C ARG A 69 -14.24 -5.92 10.86
N PHE A 70 -14.56 -6.98 10.11
CA PHE A 70 -14.56 -8.36 10.60
C PHE A 70 -13.13 -8.91 10.61
N ILE A 71 -12.43 -8.72 11.73
CA ILE A 71 -11.00 -9.01 11.90
C ILE A 71 -10.65 -10.50 12.05
N GLN A 72 -11.62 -11.39 11.86
CA GLN A 72 -11.41 -12.84 11.71
C GLN A 72 -11.85 -13.35 10.33
N GLY A 73 -12.18 -12.42 9.45
CA GLY A 73 -12.56 -12.66 8.07
C GLY A 73 -14.06 -12.67 7.89
N SER A 74 -14.49 -12.57 6.64
CA SER A 74 -15.90 -12.56 6.26
C SER A 74 -16.11 -13.38 4.98
N ALA A 75 -17.35 -13.82 4.74
CA ALA A 75 -17.74 -14.53 3.52
C ALA A 75 -18.12 -13.57 2.37
N THR A 76 -17.33 -12.52 2.17
CA THR A 76 -17.62 -11.46 1.20
C THR A 76 -17.14 -11.85 -0.19
N ARG A 77 -18.02 -11.77 -1.20
CA ARG A 77 -17.72 -12.22 -2.57
C ARG A 77 -16.80 -11.28 -3.35
N ASN A 78 -17.10 -9.99 -3.34
CA ASN A 78 -16.34 -8.98 -4.06
C ASN A 78 -15.91 -7.87 -3.08
N PRO A 79 -15.02 -8.15 -2.10
CA PRO A 79 -14.59 -7.13 -1.16
C PRO A 79 -13.75 -6.05 -1.86
N TYR A 80 -13.73 -4.84 -1.29
CA TYR A 80 -12.71 -3.86 -1.64
C TYR A 80 -11.36 -4.29 -1.08
N VAL A 81 -10.43 -4.64 -1.96
CA VAL A 81 -9.07 -5.05 -1.63
C VAL A 81 -8.06 -4.13 -2.32
N PHE A 82 -7.06 -3.65 -1.59
CA PHE A 82 -5.93 -2.92 -2.17
C PHE A 82 -4.67 -3.77 -2.16
N TYR A 83 -3.91 -3.74 -3.25
CA TYR A 83 -2.69 -4.56 -3.39
C TYR A 83 -1.55 -3.88 -4.17
N HIS A 84 -1.70 -2.61 -4.55
CA HIS A 84 -0.65 -1.83 -5.22
C HIS A 84 0.29 -1.10 -4.24
N TRP A 85 0.57 -1.72 -3.09
CA TRP A 85 1.37 -1.15 -2.01
C TRP A 85 2.75 -0.64 -2.44
N ARG A 86 3.33 -1.26 -3.48
CA ARG A 86 4.66 -0.89 -4.00
C ARG A 86 4.69 0.50 -4.65
N TYR A 87 3.54 1.09 -4.98
CA TYR A 87 3.46 2.41 -5.59
C TYR A 87 3.21 3.55 -4.58
N ILE A 88 3.00 3.23 -3.30
CA ILE A 88 2.53 4.21 -2.31
C ILE A 88 3.46 4.28 -1.09
N ASP A 89 3.53 5.45 -0.48
CA ASP A 89 4.38 5.78 0.67
C ASP A 89 3.65 5.75 1.99
N ILE A 90 2.40 6.20 2.01
CA ILE A 90 1.59 6.30 3.22
C ILE A 90 0.17 5.88 2.85
N PHE A 91 -0.47 5.10 3.70
CA PHE A 91 -1.88 4.77 3.59
C PHE A 91 -2.64 5.42 4.74
N VAL A 92 -3.76 6.07 4.46
CA VAL A 92 -4.66 6.65 5.46
C VAL A 92 -5.98 5.91 5.40
N TYR A 93 -6.32 5.25 6.51
CA TYR A 93 -7.65 4.69 6.69
C TYR A 93 -8.58 5.81 7.14
N PHE A 94 -9.45 6.22 6.23
CA PHE A 94 -10.30 7.39 6.35
C PHE A 94 -11.75 7.02 6.58
N SER A 95 -12.36 7.59 7.60
CA SER A 95 -13.80 7.57 7.83
C SER A 95 -14.25 8.91 8.39
N HIS A 96 -15.56 9.12 8.47
CA HIS A 96 -16.17 10.32 9.06
C HIS A 96 -16.42 10.18 10.57
N HIS A 97 -15.76 9.23 11.23
CA HIS A 97 -15.83 9.08 12.68
C HIS A 97 -14.72 9.87 13.36
N THR A 98 -15.07 10.60 14.43
CA THR A 98 -14.18 11.50 15.18
C THR A 98 -12.77 10.96 15.37
N VAL A 99 -12.64 9.71 15.85
CA VAL A 99 -11.37 8.99 15.90
C VAL A 99 -11.51 7.69 15.12
N THR A 100 -10.89 7.66 13.96
CA THR A 100 -10.80 6.49 13.09
C THR A 100 -9.54 5.69 13.42
N ILE A 101 -9.72 4.51 14.02
CA ILE A 101 -8.65 3.53 14.25
C ILE A 101 -8.61 2.57 13.04
N PRO A 102 -7.51 2.50 12.27
CA PRO A 102 -7.43 1.61 11.11
C PRO A 102 -7.74 0.17 11.50
N PRO A 103 -8.62 -0.55 10.79
CA PRO A 103 -8.82 -1.97 11.04
C PRO A 103 -7.50 -2.74 10.93
N VAL A 104 -7.27 -3.67 11.85
CA VAL A 104 -5.98 -4.37 12.01
C VAL A 104 -5.51 -5.05 10.72
N TYR A 105 -6.46 -5.43 9.88
CA TYR A 105 -6.29 -6.02 8.55
C TYR A 105 -5.52 -5.12 7.58
N TRP A 106 -5.86 -3.84 7.56
CA TRP A 106 -5.18 -2.84 6.75
C TRP A 106 -3.76 -2.60 7.25
N THR A 107 -3.59 -2.46 8.58
CA THR A 107 -2.27 -2.30 9.20
C THR A 107 -1.36 -3.48 8.91
N ASN A 108 -1.86 -4.72 9.07
CA ASN A 108 -1.08 -5.93 8.81
C ASN A 108 -0.63 -6.02 7.34
N ALA A 109 -1.54 -5.77 6.38
CA ALA A 109 -1.24 -5.84 4.95
C ALA A 109 -0.27 -4.73 4.51
N ALA A 110 -0.49 -3.51 4.96
CA ALA A 110 0.38 -2.37 4.66
C ALA A 110 1.78 -2.56 5.26
N HIS A 111 1.87 -2.95 6.53
CA HIS A 111 3.15 -3.20 7.22
C HIS A 111 3.97 -4.30 6.57
N ARG A 112 3.32 -5.40 6.16
CA ARG A 112 3.98 -6.48 5.38
C ARG A 112 4.61 -5.95 4.09
N ASN A 113 4.00 -4.93 3.49
CA ASN A 113 4.50 -4.26 2.30
C ASN A 113 5.39 -3.03 2.58
N GLY A 114 5.64 -2.71 3.86
CA GLY A 114 6.47 -1.60 4.29
C GLY A 114 5.79 -0.24 4.17
N VAL A 115 4.46 -0.18 4.16
CA VAL A 115 3.69 1.07 4.08
C VAL A 115 3.17 1.41 5.47
N PRO A 116 3.53 2.57 6.05
CA PRO A 116 2.91 3.06 7.27
C PRO A 116 1.43 3.40 7.06
N VAL A 117 0.63 3.18 8.09
CA VAL A 117 -0.82 3.39 8.13
C VAL A 117 -1.18 4.46 9.14
N LEU A 118 -1.90 5.48 8.70
CA LEU A 118 -2.45 6.52 9.57
C LEU A 118 -3.94 6.28 9.80
N GLY A 119 -4.38 6.52 11.03
CA GLY A 119 -5.78 6.77 11.34
C GLY A 119 -6.17 8.20 10.99
N THR A 120 -7.44 8.54 11.23
CA THR A 120 -7.97 9.89 11.02
C THR A 120 -8.54 10.43 12.33
N PHE A 121 -8.14 11.64 12.71
CA PHE A 121 -8.82 12.46 13.70
C PHE A 121 -9.56 13.57 12.97
N ILE A 122 -10.89 13.50 12.93
CA ILE A 122 -11.73 14.41 12.15
C ILE A 122 -12.77 15.09 13.02
N THR A 123 -13.07 16.36 12.72
CA THR A 123 -14.21 17.08 13.29
C THR A 123 -14.97 17.76 12.16
N GLU A 124 -16.30 17.69 12.17
CA GLU A 124 -17.11 18.22 11.07
C GLU A 124 -18.34 18.95 11.61
N TRP A 125 -18.75 20.00 10.90
CA TRP A 125 -20.01 20.71 11.14
C TRP A 125 -20.12 21.30 12.57
N THR A 126 -21.35 21.61 13.01
CA THR A 126 -21.62 22.22 14.32
C THR A 126 -21.17 21.35 15.50
N ASP A 127 -21.16 20.03 15.34
CA ASP A 127 -20.71 19.12 16.39
C ASP A 127 -19.18 19.16 16.52
N GLY A 128 -18.48 19.25 15.40
CA GLY A 128 -17.03 19.47 15.35
C GLY A 128 -16.61 20.80 15.97
N GLU A 129 -17.37 21.88 15.75
CA GLU A 129 -17.12 23.18 16.40
C GLU A 129 -17.15 23.03 17.92
N ARG A 130 -18.21 22.44 18.47
CA ARG A 130 -18.35 22.23 19.92
C ARG A 130 -17.23 21.37 20.49
N LEU A 131 -16.82 20.31 19.76
CA LEU A 131 -15.73 19.44 20.16
C LEU A 131 -14.41 20.20 20.20
N CYS A 132 -14.09 20.92 19.12
CA CYS A 132 -12.86 21.71 19.02
C CYS A 132 -12.77 22.78 20.11
N GLU A 133 -13.86 23.52 20.37
CA GLU A 133 -13.87 24.50 21.45
C GLU A 133 -13.58 23.86 22.80
N ALA A 134 -14.12 22.67 23.07
CA ALA A 134 -13.94 21.99 24.36
C ALA A 134 -12.47 21.67 24.67
N PHE A 135 -11.68 21.18 23.68
CA PHE A 135 -10.28 20.81 23.92
C PHE A 135 -9.25 21.85 23.49
N LEU A 136 -9.50 22.62 22.44
CA LEU A 136 -8.56 23.66 21.98
C LEU A 136 -8.69 24.93 22.79
N ALA A 137 -9.90 25.49 22.95
CA ALA A 137 -10.07 26.71 23.73
C ALA A 137 -9.91 26.47 25.24
N GLY A 138 -10.05 25.23 25.70
CA GLY A 138 -9.76 24.81 27.07
C GLY A 138 -8.29 24.92 27.48
N GLY A 139 -7.36 25.08 26.53
CA GLY A 139 -5.93 25.30 26.79
C GLY A 139 -5.09 24.02 26.86
N GLU A 140 -3.91 24.13 27.47
CA GLU A 140 -2.85 23.11 27.40
C GLU A 140 -3.20 21.76 27.99
N GLU A 141 -3.87 21.74 29.13
CA GLU A 141 -4.26 20.49 29.77
C GLU A 141 -5.28 19.71 28.92
N PRO A 142 -6.40 20.30 28.44
CA PRO A 142 -7.34 19.61 27.56
C PRO A 142 -6.73 19.12 26.23
N TYR A 143 -6.05 19.99 25.46
CA TYR A 143 -5.46 19.53 24.19
C TYR A 143 -4.31 18.55 24.41
N GLY A 144 -3.60 18.68 25.54
CA GLY A 144 -2.55 17.76 25.97
C GLY A 144 -3.09 16.36 26.24
N ALA A 145 -4.26 16.26 26.89
CA ALA A 145 -4.93 14.99 27.13
C ALA A 145 -5.37 14.30 25.82
N VAL A 146 -5.96 15.06 24.89
CA VAL A 146 -6.37 14.54 23.57
C VAL A 146 -5.19 13.99 22.79
N SER A 147 -4.13 14.78 22.67
CA SER A 147 -2.94 14.42 21.90
C SER A 147 -2.20 13.22 22.51
N ALA A 148 -2.06 13.17 23.83
CA ALA A 148 -1.47 12.02 24.53
C ALA A 148 -2.28 10.73 24.28
N GLN A 149 -3.60 10.86 24.27
CA GLN A 149 -4.50 9.72 24.07
C GLN A 149 -4.48 9.19 22.63
N LEU A 150 -4.46 10.07 21.63
CA LEU A 150 -4.28 9.68 20.21
C LEU A 150 -2.94 8.96 20.00
N ALA A 151 -1.84 9.46 20.57
CA ALA A 151 -0.53 8.79 20.50
C ALA A 151 -0.55 7.43 21.22
N ARG A 152 -1.24 7.33 22.35
CA ARG A 152 -1.39 6.08 23.12
C ARG A 152 -2.15 5.02 22.33
N ILE A 153 -3.23 5.40 21.64
CA ILE A 153 -4.02 4.53 20.75
C ILE A 153 -3.16 4.02 19.60
N ALA A 154 -2.45 4.91 18.90
CA ALA A 154 -1.55 4.54 17.80
C ALA A 154 -0.50 3.50 18.24
N ARG A 155 0.15 3.74 19.38
CA ARG A 155 1.12 2.79 19.96
C ARG A 155 0.48 1.46 20.36
N HIS A 156 -0.71 1.47 20.93
CA HIS A 156 -1.37 0.27 21.42
C HIS A 156 -1.75 -0.68 20.29
N TYR A 157 -2.45 -0.18 19.26
CA TYR A 157 -2.84 -0.98 18.09
C TYR A 157 -1.73 -1.13 17.04
N ARG A 158 -0.63 -0.39 17.23
CA ARG A 158 0.58 -0.42 16.41
C ARG A 158 0.33 0.03 14.96
N PHE A 159 -0.30 1.19 14.79
CA PHE A 159 -0.32 1.94 13.53
C PHE A 159 0.45 3.25 13.68
N ASP A 160 0.71 3.94 12.57
CA ASP A 160 1.84 4.87 12.45
C ASP A 160 1.48 6.36 12.60
N GLY A 161 0.31 6.69 13.15
CA GLY A 161 -0.06 8.06 13.46
C GLY A 161 -1.36 8.52 12.81
N TRP A 162 -1.47 9.81 12.47
CA TRP A 162 -2.75 10.47 12.27
C TRP A 162 -2.77 11.47 11.11
N LEU A 163 -3.79 11.38 10.26
CA LEU A 163 -4.31 12.53 9.52
C LEU A 163 -5.22 13.32 10.46
N VAL A 164 -4.97 14.63 10.60
CA VAL A 164 -5.83 15.55 11.35
C VAL A 164 -6.61 16.38 10.33
N ASN A 165 -7.93 16.26 10.35
CA ASN A 165 -8.82 17.01 9.46
C ASN A 165 -9.92 17.75 10.26
N LEU A 166 -9.82 19.06 10.41
CA LEU A 166 -10.86 19.83 11.10
C LEU A 166 -11.68 20.61 10.06
N GLU A 167 -12.90 20.14 9.77
CA GLU A 167 -13.81 20.67 8.75
C GLU A 167 -14.93 21.53 9.38
N ASN A 168 -14.53 22.43 10.29
CA ASN A 168 -15.44 23.33 10.99
C ASN A 168 -14.75 24.65 11.37
N THR A 169 -15.53 25.69 11.72
CA THR A 169 -14.94 26.97 12.15
C THR A 169 -14.42 26.88 13.59
N LEU A 170 -13.48 27.77 13.94
CA LEU A 170 -12.88 27.86 15.27
C LEU A 170 -12.94 29.29 15.81
N SER A 171 -13.11 29.42 17.12
CA SER A 171 -12.91 30.68 17.83
C SER A 171 -11.44 31.11 17.81
N ALA A 172 -11.20 32.40 18.11
CA ALA A 172 -9.84 32.94 18.24
C ALA A 172 -9.01 32.20 19.31
N ALA A 173 -9.66 31.74 20.39
CA ALA A 173 -8.99 30.97 21.44
C ALA A 173 -8.61 29.56 20.93
N ALA A 174 -9.53 28.87 20.25
CA ALA A 174 -9.29 27.54 19.72
C ALA A 174 -8.20 27.53 18.63
N VAL A 175 -8.30 28.42 17.62
CA VAL A 175 -7.29 28.48 16.55
C VAL A 175 -5.92 28.92 17.06
N GLY A 176 -5.88 29.79 18.09
CA GLY A 176 -4.63 30.19 18.73
C GLY A 176 -3.86 29.02 19.38
N ASN A 177 -4.59 27.99 19.84
CA ASN A 177 -3.99 26.80 20.46
C ASN A 177 -3.76 25.65 19.47
N LEU A 178 -4.37 25.66 18.29
CA LEU A 178 -4.27 24.58 17.30
C LEU A 178 -2.82 24.26 16.88
N PRO A 179 -1.92 25.22 16.58
CA PRO A 179 -0.52 24.91 16.29
C PRO A 179 0.20 24.22 17.47
N ARG A 180 -0.13 24.58 18.72
CA ARG A 180 0.43 23.93 19.92
C ARG A 180 -0.08 22.52 20.09
N PHE A 181 -1.36 22.28 19.83
CA PHE A 181 -1.92 20.94 19.80
C PHE A 181 -1.23 20.05 18.76
N LEU A 182 -1.04 20.54 17.52
CA LEU A 182 -0.35 19.80 16.46
C LEU A 182 1.11 19.50 16.83
N GLN A 183 1.83 20.47 17.41
CA GLN A 183 3.20 20.26 17.90
C GLN A 183 3.25 19.19 19.00
N HIS A 184 2.33 19.26 19.96
CA HIS A 184 2.29 18.31 21.07
C HIS A 184 1.89 16.91 20.59
N LEU A 185 0.89 16.78 19.71
CA LEU A 185 0.51 15.51 19.09
C LEU A 185 1.67 14.90 18.31
N THR A 186 2.35 15.69 17.48
CA THR A 186 3.51 15.24 16.69
C THR A 186 4.61 14.71 17.61
N ALA A 187 4.97 15.45 18.66
CA ALA A 187 5.98 15.01 19.63
C ALA A 187 5.58 13.72 20.38
N GLN A 188 4.31 13.61 20.79
CA GLN A 188 3.79 12.42 21.48
C GLN A 188 3.79 11.19 20.55
N VAL A 189 3.38 11.36 19.29
CA VAL A 189 3.40 10.28 18.28
C VAL A 189 4.83 9.83 18.00
N HIS A 190 5.77 10.74 17.75
CA HIS A 190 7.18 10.38 17.50
C HIS A 190 7.82 9.64 18.68
N SER A 191 7.45 10.01 19.91
CA SER A 191 7.91 9.35 21.13
C SER A 191 7.29 7.95 21.29
N ALA A 192 6.01 7.80 20.98
CA ALA A 192 5.26 6.57 21.18
C ALA A 192 5.42 5.55 20.05
N VAL A 193 5.65 6.01 18.81
CA VAL A 193 5.69 5.22 17.58
C VAL A 193 6.89 5.64 16.74
N PRO A 194 7.98 4.85 16.70
CA PRO A 194 9.16 5.18 15.91
C PRO A 194 8.84 5.33 14.41
N GLY A 195 9.11 6.52 13.86
CA GLY A 195 8.79 6.85 12.47
C GLY A 195 7.32 7.20 12.21
N GLY A 196 6.52 7.39 13.27
CA GLY A 196 5.14 7.82 13.15
C GLY A 196 4.99 9.24 12.60
N LEU A 197 3.80 9.56 12.09
CA LEU A 197 3.52 10.78 11.33
C LEU A 197 2.24 11.47 11.81
N VAL A 198 2.25 12.80 11.76
CA VAL A 198 1.06 13.64 11.90
C VAL A 198 0.95 14.55 10.68
N ILE A 199 -0.12 14.38 9.91
CA ILE A 199 -0.37 15.14 8.69
C ILE A 199 -1.60 16.03 8.90
N TRP A 200 -1.49 17.30 8.59
CA TRP A 200 -2.58 18.28 8.67
C TRP A 200 -3.31 18.38 7.32
N TYR A 201 -4.64 18.38 7.31
CA TYR A 201 -5.43 18.67 6.12
C TYR A 201 -5.70 20.18 5.98
N ASP A 202 -5.61 20.68 4.76
CA ASP A 202 -5.78 22.08 4.37
C ASP A 202 -7.23 22.56 4.45
N SER A 203 -7.72 22.85 5.66
CA SER A 203 -9.10 23.27 5.90
C SER A 203 -9.23 24.68 6.50
N ILE A 204 -8.63 24.91 7.67
CA ILE A 204 -8.84 26.13 8.47
C ILE A 204 -7.69 27.12 8.26
N LEU A 205 -8.01 28.41 8.15
CA LEU A 205 -7.05 29.52 8.14
C LEU A 205 -6.55 29.83 9.56
N GLN A 206 -5.41 30.48 9.70
CA GLN A 206 -4.92 31.01 10.99
C GLN A 206 -5.92 31.95 11.71
N SER A 207 -6.91 32.49 10.98
CA SER A 207 -8.02 33.27 11.54
C SER A 207 -9.09 32.43 12.26
N GLY A 208 -9.09 31.10 12.09
CA GLY A 208 -10.14 30.18 12.55
C GLY A 208 -11.28 29.95 11.54
N THR A 209 -11.22 30.62 10.39
CA THR A 209 -12.23 30.44 9.32
C THR A 209 -11.97 29.15 8.54
N LEU A 210 -13.01 28.33 8.37
CA LEU A 210 -12.98 27.18 7.46
C LEU A 210 -12.98 27.66 6.00
N LYS A 211 -11.86 27.50 5.30
CA LYS A 211 -11.70 27.86 3.90
C LYS A 211 -10.48 27.18 3.30
N TRP A 212 -10.68 26.12 2.53
CA TRP A 212 -9.62 25.41 1.83
C TRP A 212 -8.86 26.32 0.84
N GLN A 213 -7.54 26.26 0.92
CA GLN A 213 -6.61 27.17 0.24
C GLN A 213 -6.12 26.54 -1.07
N ASN A 214 -6.12 25.21 -1.15
CA ASN A 214 -5.64 24.39 -2.26
C ASN A 214 -4.11 24.53 -2.47
N GLU A 215 -3.40 25.07 -1.49
CA GLU A 215 -1.97 25.35 -1.56
C GLU A 215 -1.39 25.53 -0.16
N LEU A 216 -0.07 25.41 -0.03
CA LEU A 216 0.61 25.98 1.13
C LEU A 216 0.78 27.49 0.91
N ASN A 217 0.27 28.32 1.82
CA ASN A 217 0.46 29.78 1.82
C ASN A 217 0.61 30.32 3.25
N GLU A 218 0.78 31.63 3.39
CA GLU A 218 0.99 32.27 4.71
C GLU A 218 -0.18 32.09 5.69
N GLU A 219 -1.39 31.78 5.20
CA GLU A 219 -2.57 31.63 6.05
C GLU A 219 -2.68 30.24 6.71
N ASN A 220 -2.01 29.21 6.17
CA ASN A 220 -2.02 27.85 6.72
C ASN A 220 -0.61 27.32 7.08
N ARG A 221 0.46 28.05 6.73
CA ARG A 221 1.85 27.69 7.02
C ARG A 221 2.10 27.39 8.50
N VAL A 222 1.44 28.11 9.40
CA VAL A 222 1.58 27.89 10.85
C VAL A 222 1.23 26.46 11.28
N PHE A 223 0.29 25.80 10.59
CA PHE A 223 -0.08 24.41 10.86
C PHE A 223 0.89 23.43 10.22
N PHE A 224 1.35 23.71 8.98
CA PHE A 224 2.38 22.92 8.32
C PHE A 224 3.71 22.88 9.08
N ASP A 225 4.12 24.00 9.67
CA ASP A 225 5.33 24.10 10.50
C ASP A 225 5.17 23.41 11.87
N ALA A 226 3.93 23.06 12.25
CA ALA A 226 3.60 22.42 13.53
C ALA A 226 3.54 20.88 13.47
N CYS A 227 3.60 20.26 12.28
CA CYS A 227 3.51 18.80 12.10
C CYS A 227 4.36 18.29 10.92
N ASP A 228 4.27 16.99 10.62
CA ASP A 228 5.15 16.31 9.65
C ASP A 228 4.84 16.65 8.19
N GLY A 229 3.61 17.03 7.87
CA GLY A 229 3.24 17.43 6.52
C GLY A 229 1.87 18.07 6.38
N LEU A 230 1.61 18.58 5.18
CA LEU A 230 0.33 19.20 4.77
C LEU A 230 -0.28 18.35 3.66
N PHE A 231 -1.56 17.99 3.79
CA PHE A 231 -2.39 17.47 2.72
C PHE A 231 -3.28 18.61 2.21
N THR A 232 -3.00 19.12 1.01
CA THR A 232 -3.80 20.22 0.41
C THR A 232 -5.18 19.75 -0.03
N ASN A 233 -6.15 20.66 -0.06
CA ASN A 233 -7.39 20.41 -0.77
C ASN A 233 -7.14 20.24 -2.28
N TYR A 234 -8.10 19.66 -2.98
CA TYR A 234 -7.94 19.16 -4.36
C TYR A 234 -8.32 20.14 -5.48
N ASN A 235 -8.93 21.30 -5.19
CA ASN A 235 -9.33 22.30 -6.21
C ASN A 235 -8.19 23.27 -6.59
N TRP A 236 -6.95 22.78 -6.67
CA TRP A 236 -5.78 23.58 -7.02
C TRP A 236 -5.66 23.77 -8.54
N LYS A 237 -4.90 24.78 -8.93
CA LYS A 237 -4.44 25.08 -10.29
C LYS A 237 -2.91 25.11 -10.32
N GLU A 238 -2.27 25.07 -11.49
CA GLU A 238 -0.82 24.96 -11.61
C GLU A 238 -0.06 26.10 -10.87
N GLU A 239 -0.58 27.32 -10.92
CA GLU A 239 -0.06 28.48 -10.15
C GLU A 239 -0.01 28.25 -8.62
N HIS A 240 -0.92 27.44 -8.08
CA HIS A 240 -0.93 27.04 -6.67
C HIS A 240 0.26 26.10 -6.36
N LEU A 241 0.63 25.23 -7.30
CA LEU A 241 1.79 24.34 -7.16
C LEU A 241 3.10 25.13 -7.13
N GLU A 242 3.22 26.16 -7.98
CA GLU A 242 4.38 27.05 -8.01
C GLU A 242 4.58 27.78 -6.68
N ARG A 243 3.51 28.39 -6.16
CA ARG A 243 3.52 29.08 -4.86
C ARG A 243 3.81 28.13 -3.71
N THR A 244 3.15 26.96 -3.70
CA THR A 244 3.38 25.90 -2.72
C THR A 244 4.84 25.47 -2.70
N ARG A 245 5.42 25.16 -3.87
CA ARG A 245 6.83 24.75 -3.96
C ARG A 245 7.77 25.85 -3.46
N ALA A 246 7.52 27.09 -3.86
CA ALA A 246 8.35 28.22 -3.46
C ALA A 246 8.33 28.42 -1.93
N LEU A 247 7.15 28.32 -1.31
CA LEU A 247 6.98 28.52 0.12
C LEU A 247 7.48 27.33 0.96
N ALA A 248 7.24 26.10 0.51
CA ALA A 248 7.65 24.89 1.24
C ALA A 248 9.17 24.71 1.29
N GLY A 249 9.90 25.25 0.31
CA GLY A 249 11.36 25.22 0.27
C GLY A 249 11.91 23.78 0.40
N PRO A 250 12.81 23.50 1.37
CA PRO A 250 13.36 22.15 1.58
C PRO A 250 12.34 21.09 2.03
N ARG A 251 11.15 21.50 2.50
CA ARG A 251 10.05 20.62 2.91
C ARG A 251 9.01 20.42 1.81
N ASN A 252 9.35 20.70 0.55
CA ASN A 252 8.44 20.51 -0.59
C ASN A 252 7.85 19.09 -0.70
N THR A 253 8.59 18.07 -0.26
CA THR A 253 8.11 16.68 -0.24
C THR A 253 7.20 16.36 0.95
N ASP A 254 7.07 17.27 1.92
CA ASP A 254 6.14 17.18 3.05
C ASP A 254 4.76 17.79 2.71
N VAL A 255 4.61 18.39 1.52
CA VAL A 255 3.32 18.84 1.00
C VAL A 255 2.76 17.80 0.04
N TYR A 256 1.67 17.15 0.44
CA TYR A 256 0.91 16.18 -0.32
C TYR A 256 -0.25 16.88 -1.01
N VAL A 257 -0.09 17.17 -2.30
CA VAL A 257 -1.11 17.85 -3.08
C VAL A 257 -2.29 16.91 -3.33
N GLY A 258 -3.49 17.32 -2.93
CA GLY A 258 -4.70 16.51 -3.02
C GLY A 258 -5.15 16.24 -4.45
N VAL A 259 -5.52 14.99 -4.73
CA VAL A 259 -6.09 14.56 -6.01
C VAL A 259 -7.35 13.76 -5.72
N ASP A 260 -8.52 14.38 -5.91
CA ASP A 260 -9.80 13.69 -5.73
C ASP A 260 -10.13 12.82 -6.94
N VAL A 261 -10.07 11.49 -6.76
CA VAL A 261 -10.34 10.54 -7.82
C VAL A 261 -11.80 10.56 -8.24
N PHE A 262 -12.74 11.01 -7.39
CA PHE A 262 -14.14 11.21 -7.81
C PHE A 262 -14.35 12.46 -8.67
N ALA A 263 -13.34 13.32 -8.82
CA ALA A 263 -13.43 14.61 -9.50
C ALA A 263 -14.56 15.52 -8.98
N ARG A 264 -14.74 15.61 -7.65
CA ARG A 264 -15.71 16.52 -7.04
C ARG A 264 -15.14 17.94 -7.08
N GLY A 265 -15.84 18.86 -7.73
CA GLY A 265 -15.44 20.27 -7.83
C GLY A 265 -14.66 20.59 -9.10
N ASP A 266 -13.86 21.66 -9.05
CA ASP A 266 -13.13 22.20 -10.21
C ASP A 266 -11.67 21.69 -10.22
N VAL A 267 -11.53 20.38 -10.34
CA VAL A 267 -10.25 19.67 -10.34
C VAL A 267 -9.65 19.52 -11.74
N ILE A 268 -8.34 19.26 -11.83
CA ILE A 268 -7.65 19.00 -13.10
C ILE A 268 -8.12 17.70 -13.77
N GLY A 269 -8.44 16.67 -12.98
CA GLY A 269 -8.92 15.38 -13.46
C GLY A 269 -9.11 14.39 -12.32
N GLY A 270 -10.00 13.44 -12.52
CA GLY A 270 -10.23 12.28 -11.66
C GLY A 270 -10.58 11.04 -12.48
N GLY A 271 -10.90 9.94 -11.82
CA GLY A 271 -11.09 8.64 -12.47
C GLY A 271 -9.86 8.26 -13.31
N PHE A 272 -10.07 7.90 -14.58
CA PHE A 272 -8.98 7.60 -15.51
C PHE A 272 -8.26 8.83 -16.09
N ASP A 273 -8.53 10.04 -15.61
CA ASP A 273 -7.76 11.24 -15.90
C ASP A 273 -6.88 11.70 -14.72
N THR A 274 -6.80 10.88 -13.65
CA THR A 274 -6.01 11.15 -12.43
C THR A 274 -4.50 11.32 -12.73
N ASP A 275 -4.00 10.73 -13.82
CA ASP A 275 -2.61 10.89 -14.27
C ASP A 275 -2.26 12.33 -14.63
N LYS A 276 -3.23 13.11 -15.15
CA LYS A 276 -3.03 14.53 -15.49
C LYS A 276 -2.64 15.34 -14.25
N SER A 277 -3.34 15.10 -13.14
CA SER A 277 -3.07 15.72 -11.84
C SER A 277 -1.71 15.29 -11.29
N LEU A 278 -1.42 13.98 -11.29
CA LEU A 278 -0.13 13.47 -10.80
C LEU A 278 1.05 14.00 -11.61
N ARG A 279 0.93 14.07 -12.94
CA ARG A 279 1.97 14.59 -13.82
C ARG A 279 2.39 16.01 -13.43
N LEU A 280 1.42 16.92 -13.27
CA LEU A 280 1.69 18.31 -12.89
C LEU A 280 2.35 18.38 -11.51
N ILE A 281 1.80 17.69 -10.51
CA ILE A 281 2.35 17.64 -9.15
C ILE A 281 3.83 17.20 -9.17
N ARG A 282 4.14 16.14 -9.94
CA ARG A 282 5.51 15.61 -10.05
C ARG A 282 6.45 16.52 -10.82
N GLN A 283 5.99 17.25 -11.84
CA GLN A 283 6.78 18.27 -12.53
C GLN A 283 7.23 19.39 -11.58
N HIS A 284 6.40 19.74 -10.60
CA HIS A 284 6.76 20.67 -9.54
C HIS A 284 7.55 20.04 -8.38
N GLY A 285 7.85 18.74 -8.42
CA GLY A 285 8.63 18.07 -7.37
C GLY A 285 7.92 18.01 -6.02
N LEU A 286 6.59 18.04 -6.01
CA LEU A 286 5.75 17.95 -4.81
C LEU A 286 5.26 16.52 -4.59
N SER A 287 4.89 16.18 -3.35
CA SER A 287 4.21 14.93 -3.03
C SER A 287 2.73 14.99 -3.42
N ALA A 288 2.08 13.84 -3.56
CA ALA A 288 0.67 13.75 -3.94
C ALA A 288 -0.12 12.95 -2.90
N ALA A 289 -1.36 13.35 -2.65
CA ALA A 289 -2.34 12.59 -1.89
C ALA A 289 -3.48 12.16 -2.83
N ILE A 290 -3.53 10.87 -3.19
CA ILE A 290 -4.62 10.30 -3.97
C ILE A 290 -5.79 10.05 -3.01
N PHE A 291 -6.84 10.86 -3.14
CA PHE A 291 -8.01 10.83 -2.29
C PHE A 291 -9.15 10.04 -2.94
N ALA A 292 -9.79 9.18 -2.15
CA ALA A 292 -10.95 8.39 -2.54
C ALA A 292 -10.75 7.51 -3.81
N PRO A 293 -9.65 6.73 -3.93
CA PRO A 293 -9.53 5.72 -4.99
C PRO A 293 -10.60 4.61 -4.88
N GLY A 294 -11.39 4.59 -3.80
CA GLY A 294 -12.67 3.88 -3.72
C GLY A 294 -13.57 4.07 -4.96
N TRP A 295 -13.42 5.19 -5.67
CA TRP A 295 -14.03 5.43 -6.99
C TRP A 295 -13.96 4.24 -7.94
N VAL A 296 -12.83 3.53 -8.01
CA VAL A 296 -12.67 2.36 -8.90
C VAL A 296 -13.72 1.29 -8.60
N TYR A 297 -14.05 1.07 -7.32
CA TYR A 297 -15.06 0.13 -6.89
C TYR A 297 -16.46 0.73 -6.98
N GLU A 298 -16.63 1.94 -6.42
CA GLU A 298 -17.94 2.55 -6.25
C GLU A 298 -18.57 3.00 -7.55
N HIS A 299 -17.75 3.46 -8.51
CA HIS A 299 -18.22 4.01 -9.78
C HIS A 299 -18.20 2.96 -10.91
N LEU A 300 -17.14 2.13 -11.00
CA LEU A 300 -17.03 1.14 -12.09
C LEU A 300 -17.64 -0.22 -11.73
N GLY A 301 -18.00 -0.42 -10.46
CA GLY A 301 -18.65 -1.63 -9.96
C GLY A 301 -17.69 -2.70 -9.46
N GLU A 302 -18.23 -3.58 -8.62
CA GLU A 302 -17.47 -4.61 -7.89
C GLU A 302 -17.07 -5.82 -8.75
N GLU A 303 -17.83 -6.15 -9.80
CA GLU A 303 -17.64 -7.38 -10.59
C GLU A 303 -16.29 -7.44 -11.30
N ASN A 304 -15.79 -6.29 -11.77
CA ASN A 304 -14.52 -6.17 -12.49
C ASN A 304 -13.47 -5.36 -11.71
N PHE A 305 -13.65 -5.25 -10.39
CA PHE A 305 -12.85 -4.36 -9.55
C PHE A 305 -11.34 -4.61 -9.66
N LEU A 306 -10.87 -5.86 -9.61
CA LEU A 306 -9.45 -6.19 -9.71
C LEU A 306 -8.84 -5.73 -11.04
N GLN A 307 -9.56 -5.93 -12.16
CA GLN A 307 -9.11 -5.49 -13.48
C GLN A 307 -9.08 -3.96 -13.58
N ASN A 308 -10.15 -3.31 -13.13
CA ASN A 308 -10.25 -1.84 -13.14
C ASN A 308 -9.20 -1.19 -12.23
N GLN A 309 -8.89 -1.82 -11.09
CA GLN A 309 -7.83 -1.39 -10.19
C GLN A 309 -6.46 -1.50 -10.85
N ASN A 310 -6.14 -2.64 -11.47
CA ASN A 310 -4.88 -2.79 -12.22
C ASN A 310 -4.73 -1.70 -13.30
N ARG A 311 -5.79 -1.45 -14.07
CA ARG A 311 -5.82 -0.40 -15.10
C ARG A 311 -5.61 0.98 -14.51
N PHE A 312 -6.27 1.29 -13.40
CA PHE A 312 -6.14 2.57 -12.70
C PHE A 312 -4.70 2.79 -12.21
N TRP A 313 -4.09 1.82 -11.53
CA TRP A 313 -2.73 1.97 -11.04
C TRP A 313 -1.65 1.90 -12.13
N ALA A 314 -1.89 1.14 -13.21
CA ALA A 314 -1.01 1.11 -14.38
C ALA A 314 -0.98 2.48 -15.09
N LEU A 315 -2.12 3.16 -15.19
CA LEU A 315 -2.21 4.52 -15.72
C LEU A 315 -1.32 5.49 -14.94
N LEU A 316 -1.22 5.33 -13.61
CA LEU A 316 -0.46 6.22 -12.73
C LEU A 316 1.02 5.85 -12.61
N ALA A 317 1.40 4.63 -13.00
CA ALA A 317 2.69 4.02 -12.69
C ALA A 317 3.91 4.86 -13.11
N GLU A 318 3.83 5.62 -14.20
CA GLU A 318 4.88 6.53 -14.65
C GLU A 318 5.24 7.60 -13.60
N TYR A 319 4.27 8.03 -12.79
CA TYR A 319 4.39 9.11 -11.81
C TYR A 319 4.56 8.60 -10.36
N LEU A 320 4.59 7.29 -10.19
CA LEU A 320 4.64 6.62 -8.89
C LEU A 320 6.01 5.93 -8.69
N PRO A 321 6.87 6.46 -7.81
CA PRO A 321 8.09 5.77 -7.42
C PRO A 321 7.77 4.39 -6.85
N THR A 322 8.38 3.35 -7.43
CA THR A 322 8.20 1.96 -6.97
C THR A 322 9.12 1.67 -5.78
N HIS A 323 8.70 0.76 -4.90
CA HIS A 323 9.46 0.37 -3.70
C HIS A 323 10.05 -1.03 -3.78
N SER A 324 11.31 -1.13 -3.35
CA SER A 324 12.06 -2.37 -3.29
C SER A 324 11.89 -3.07 -1.95
N ILE A 325 11.78 -4.40 -2.02
CA ILE A 325 11.87 -5.29 -0.87
C ILE A 325 13.32 -5.34 -0.40
N CYS A 326 13.53 -5.33 0.92
CA CYS A 326 14.85 -5.14 1.52
C CYS A 326 15.28 -6.28 2.44
N THR A 327 14.50 -7.36 2.49
CA THR A 327 14.74 -8.49 3.41
C THR A 327 14.45 -9.81 2.73
N LEU A 328 15.28 -10.81 3.03
CA LEU A 328 15.02 -12.23 2.76
C LEU A 328 14.66 -12.96 4.08
N PRO A 329 13.92 -14.09 4.01
CA PRO A 329 13.37 -14.70 2.80
C PRO A 329 12.20 -13.91 2.21
N LEU A 330 12.11 -13.89 0.88
CA LEU A 330 10.89 -13.46 0.18
C LEU A 330 10.07 -14.71 -0.12
N ALA A 331 8.81 -14.75 0.28
CA ALA A 331 7.90 -15.85 -0.06
C ALA A 331 6.50 -15.30 -0.33
N THR A 332 5.89 -15.74 -1.42
CA THR A 332 4.50 -15.39 -1.75
C THR A 332 3.90 -16.44 -2.68
N SER A 333 2.66 -16.81 -2.38
CA SER A 333 1.72 -17.51 -3.23
C SER A 333 0.76 -16.59 -3.97
N PHE A 334 1.00 -15.27 -3.90
CA PHE A 334 0.18 -14.24 -4.55
C PHE A 334 -1.26 -14.19 -4.01
N SER A 335 -1.46 -14.63 -2.76
CA SER A 335 -2.76 -14.54 -2.08
C SER A 335 -3.12 -13.09 -1.82
N LEU A 336 -4.25 -12.63 -2.35
CA LEU A 336 -4.78 -11.28 -2.13
C LEU A 336 -5.42 -11.09 -0.74
N GLY A 337 -5.53 -12.14 0.06
CA GLY A 337 -6.35 -12.13 1.28
C GLY A 337 -7.85 -12.22 0.98
N MET A 338 -8.21 -12.70 -0.20
CA MET A 338 -9.59 -13.04 -0.56
C MET A 338 -9.59 -14.14 -1.62
N GLY A 339 -10.75 -14.71 -1.91
CA GLY A 339 -10.93 -15.70 -2.97
C GLY A 339 -12.37 -16.14 -3.10
N THR A 340 -12.70 -16.77 -4.24
CA THR A 340 -13.97 -17.51 -4.39
C THR A 340 -13.95 -18.89 -3.74
N SER A 341 -12.74 -19.35 -3.37
CA SER A 341 -12.44 -20.57 -2.63
C SER A 341 -11.09 -20.41 -1.92
N ARG A 342 -10.77 -21.30 -0.96
CA ARG A 342 -9.45 -21.46 -0.37
C ARG A 342 -8.74 -22.69 -0.90
N PHE A 343 -7.49 -22.52 -1.29
CA PHE A 343 -6.63 -23.55 -1.83
C PHE A 343 -5.50 -23.90 -0.86
N LEU A 344 -5.13 -25.18 -0.85
CA LEU A 344 -3.94 -25.69 -0.18
C LEU A 344 -3.29 -26.73 -1.07
N ALA A 345 -2.00 -26.53 -1.38
CA ALA A 345 -1.24 -27.40 -2.27
C ALA A 345 -1.94 -27.66 -3.62
N GLY A 346 -2.56 -26.62 -4.19
CA GLY A 346 -3.21 -26.66 -5.50
C GLY A 346 -4.58 -27.35 -5.51
N LYS A 347 -5.07 -27.77 -4.34
CA LYS A 347 -6.40 -28.37 -4.17
C LYS A 347 -7.33 -27.37 -3.48
N GLU A 348 -8.57 -27.30 -3.96
CA GLU A 348 -9.65 -26.58 -3.29
C GLU A 348 -9.99 -27.31 -1.98
N GLU A 349 -9.74 -26.64 -0.85
CA GLU A 349 -10.04 -27.17 0.49
C GLU A 349 -11.37 -26.64 1.03
N GLU A 350 -11.69 -25.39 0.75
CA GLU A 350 -12.93 -24.74 1.18
C GLU A 350 -13.52 -23.96 0.01
N ALA A 351 -14.71 -24.36 -0.43
CA ALA A 351 -15.45 -23.66 -1.47
C ALA A 351 -16.27 -22.52 -0.86
N GLY A 352 -16.30 -21.38 -1.54
CA GLY A 352 -17.08 -20.22 -1.12
C GLY A 352 -16.24 -18.96 -0.93
N PRO A 353 -16.88 -17.78 -1.06
CA PRO A 353 -16.17 -16.52 -0.95
C PRO A 353 -15.61 -16.33 0.45
N TRP A 354 -14.40 -15.78 0.53
CA TRP A 354 -13.80 -15.39 1.79
C TRP A 354 -12.97 -14.13 1.61
N TYR A 355 -12.84 -13.38 2.70
CA TYR A 355 -12.04 -12.16 2.78
C TYR A 355 -11.38 -12.09 4.16
N ASP A 356 -10.04 -12.03 4.17
CA ASP A 356 -9.19 -11.71 5.31
C ASP A 356 -7.91 -11.05 4.76
N LEU A 357 -7.88 -9.72 4.82
CA LEU A 357 -6.75 -8.95 4.29
C LEU A 357 -5.46 -9.17 5.11
N SER A 358 -5.52 -9.65 6.36
CA SER A 358 -4.30 -10.03 7.10
C SER A 358 -3.59 -11.21 6.44
N ALA A 359 -4.33 -12.07 5.74
CA ALA A 359 -3.82 -13.17 4.92
C ALA A 359 -3.31 -12.73 3.53
N GLN A 360 -3.35 -11.43 3.21
CA GLN A 360 -2.71 -10.92 2.00
C GLN A 360 -1.20 -11.03 2.10
N GLU A 361 -0.59 -11.69 1.13
CA GLU A 361 0.86 -11.88 1.06
C GLU A 361 1.53 -10.73 0.30
N ILE A 362 2.86 -10.79 0.17
CA ILE A 362 3.61 -9.79 -0.62
C ILE A 362 3.16 -9.87 -2.09
N GLN A 363 2.69 -8.74 -2.62
CA GLN A 363 2.17 -8.65 -3.98
C GLN A 363 3.25 -8.15 -4.96
N PRO A 364 3.24 -8.64 -6.22
CA PRO A 364 4.21 -8.27 -7.24
C PRO A 364 3.88 -6.88 -7.81
N LEU A 365 4.74 -6.43 -8.71
CA LEU A 365 4.37 -5.37 -9.65
C LEU A 365 3.34 -5.91 -10.63
N TYR A 366 2.39 -5.06 -11.02
CA TYR A 366 1.37 -5.38 -12.02
C TYR A 366 1.62 -4.59 -13.30
N PRO A 367 2.66 -4.91 -14.09
CA PRO A 367 2.91 -4.22 -15.34
C PRO A 367 1.82 -4.53 -16.36
N GLU A 368 1.34 -3.48 -17.04
CA GLU A 368 0.50 -3.60 -18.22
C GLU A 368 1.20 -2.95 -19.42
N HIS A 369 1.75 -3.78 -20.31
CA HIS A 369 2.46 -3.30 -21.50
C HIS A 369 1.61 -3.48 -22.76
N LYS A 370 0.75 -2.50 -23.08
CA LYS A 370 0.03 -2.33 -24.37
C LYS A 370 -0.22 -3.64 -25.16
N GLY A 371 -0.85 -4.63 -24.54
CA GLY A 371 -1.24 -5.90 -25.17
C GLY A 371 -0.13 -6.93 -25.47
N LYS A 372 1.12 -6.71 -25.05
CA LYS A 372 2.22 -7.68 -25.23
C LYS A 372 2.46 -8.58 -24.03
N LEU A 373 2.37 -8.01 -22.82
CA LEU A 373 2.58 -8.69 -21.54
C LEU A 373 1.62 -8.08 -20.51
N SER A 374 0.94 -8.95 -19.76
CA SER A 374 0.07 -8.55 -18.67
C SER A 374 0.19 -9.51 -17.50
N THR A 375 -0.02 -8.97 -16.31
CA THR A 375 -0.13 -9.72 -15.08
C THR A 375 -1.46 -9.41 -14.40
N SER A 376 -2.18 -10.44 -13.97
CA SER A 376 -3.47 -10.30 -13.29
C SER A 376 -3.65 -11.37 -12.23
N CYS A 377 -4.57 -11.16 -11.30
CA CYS A 377 -4.87 -12.14 -10.27
C CYS A 377 -5.83 -13.20 -10.84
N CYS A 378 -5.61 -14.47 -10.52
CA CYS A 378 -6.49 -15.59 -10.87
C CYS A 378 -7.09 -16.17 -9.59
N LEU A 379 -8.42 -16.14 -9.48
CA LEU A 379 -9.14 -16.59 -8.28
C LEU A 379 -9.64 -18.05 -8.39
N GLN A 380 -9.63 -18.58 -9.62
CA GLN A 380 -10.20 -19.88 -9.96
C GLN A 380 -9.24 -21.04 -9.71
N ASP A 381 -7.94 -20.80 -9.70
CA ASP A 381 -6.92 -21.82 -9.51
C ASP A 381 -5.71 -21.19 -8.81
N ALA A 382 -5.42 -21.64 -7.59
CA ALA A 382 -4.34 -21.15 -6.77
C ALA A 382 -3.61 -22.30 -6.07
N TRP A 383 -2.34 -22.09 -5.74
CA TRP A 383 -1.59 -23.06 -4.96
C TRP A 383 -1.95 -23.01 -3.48
N SER A 384 -1.97 -21.80 -2.92
CA SER A 384 -2.29 -21.56 -1.52
C SER A 384 -3.04 -20.23 -1.38
N GLY A 385 -3.97 -20.16 -0.42
CA GLY A 385 -4.78 -18.96 -0.22
C GLY A 385 -5.92 -18.90 -1.24
N GLY A 386 -6.18 -17.73 -1.81
CA GLY A 386 -7.37 -17.49 -2.63
C GLY A 386 -7.09 -16.98 -4.03
N SER A 387 -5.82 -16.80 -4.38
CA SER A 387 -5.41 -16.34 -5.70
C SER A 387 -4.00 -16.79 -6.07
N SER A 388 -3.76 -16.93 -7.37
CA SER A 388 -2.43 -17.03 -7.99
C SER A 388 -2.19 -15.83 -8.91
N LEU A 389 -0.94 -15.64 -9.35
CA LEU A 389 -0.62 -14.62 -10.35
C LEU A 389 -0.68 -15.23 -11.75
N ARG A 390 -1.57 -14.73 -12.59
CA ARG A 390 -1.61 -15.02 -14.01
C ARG A 390 -0.65 -14.11 -14.76
N VAL A 391 0.22 -14.68 -15.58
CA VAL A 391 1.12 -13.99 -16.50
C VAL A 391 0.78 -14.41 -17.91
N GLN A 392 0.46 -13.44 -18.76
CA GLN A 392 0.03 -13.68 -20.13
C GLN A 392 0.75 -12.74 -21.08
N GLY A 393 0.91 -13.19 -22.32
CA GLY A 393 1.48 -12.35 -23.37
C GLY A 393 1.91 -13.15 -24.59
N THR A 394 2.75 -12.52 -25.40
CA THR A 394 3.26 -13.10 -26.65
C THR A 394 4.77 -12.98 -26.71
N ILE A 395 5.46 -14.07 -27.05
CA ILE A 395 6.89 -14.02 -27.40
C ILE A 395 6.99 -13.51 -28.84
N PRO A 396 7.62 -12.35 -29.09
CA PRO A 396 7.73 -11.78 -30.43
C PRO A 396 8.42 -12.71 -31.43
N ALA A 397 8.17 -12.50 -32.72
CA ALA A 397 8.87 -13.22 -33.78
C ALA A 397 10.39 -12.93 -33.72
N GLY A 398 11.20 -13.99 -33.80
CA GLY A 398 12.67 -13.87 -33.70
C GLY A 398 13.21 -13.79 -32.27
N GLU A 399 12.35 -13.60 -31.27
CA GLU A 399 12.73 -13.67 -29.86
C GLU A 399 12.54 -15.09 -29.31
N GLU A 400 13.47 -15.55 -28.49
CA GLU A 400 13.37 -16.86 -27.84
C GLU A 400 12.58 -16.81 -26.53
N ARG A 401 12.57 -15.65 -25.88
CA ARG A 401 12.07 -15.48 -24.52
C ARG A 401 11.57 -14.07 -24.25
N VAL A 402 10.73 -13.95 -23.23
CA VAL A 402 10.33 -12.68 -22.63
C VAL A 402 10.53 -12.74 -21.13
N ALA A 403 10.85 -11.60 -20.51
CA ALA A 403 11.02 -11.48 -19.07
C ALA A 403 9.98 -10.51 -18.49
N ILE A 404 9.36 -10.90 -17.38
CA ILE A 404 8.39 -10.10 -16.63
C ILE A 404 8.99 -9.84 -15.25
N ARG A 405 9.27 -8.57 -14.95
CA ARG A 405 9.74 -8.14 -13.62
C ARG A 405 8.61 -8.28 -12.61
N LEU A 406 8.80 -9.12 -11.59
CA LEU A 406 7.81 -9.32 -10.53
C LEU A 406 8.09 -8.46 -9.31
N PHE A 407 9.36 -8.40 -8.87
CA PHE A 407 9.74 -7.69 -7.65
C PHE A 407 10.98 -6.84 -7.87
N SER A 408 10.97 -5.65 -7.28
CA SER A 408 12.18 -4.87 -7.04
C SER A 408 12.75 -5.26 -5.67
N LEU A 409 14.05 -5.48 -5.63
CA LEU A 409 14.85 -5.86 -4.48
C LEU A 409 15.96 -4.80 -4.29
N GLN A 410 16.32 -4.55 -3.04
CA GLN A 410 17.46 -3.68 -2.72
C GLN A 410 18.06 -4.11 -1.40
N MET A 411 18.96 -5.09 -1.47
CA MET A 411 19.69 -5.60 -0.33
C MET A 411 20.99 -6.27 -0.79
N PRO A 412 22.03 -6.32 0.06
CA PRO A 412 23.22 -7.11 -0.20
C PRO A 412 22.85 -8.56 -0.51
N ALA A 413 23.43 -9.11 -1.57
CA ALA A 413 23.21 -10.51 -1.89
C ALA A 413 23.96 -11.40 -0.88
N PRO A 414 23.32 -12.42 -0.29
CA PRO A 414 24.07 -13.45 0.41
C PRO A 414 24.95 -14.21 -0.59
N PRO A 415 26.04 -14.87 -0.15
CA PRO A 415 26.95 -15.59 -1.03
C PRO A 415 26.26 -16.68 -1.87
N LYS A 416 25.12 -17.16 -1.38
CA LYS A 416 24.33 -18.22 -1.98
C LYS A 416 22.85 -17.97 -1.75
N VAL A 417 22.07 -18.05 -2.83
CA VAL A 417 20.61 -17.87 -2.83
C VAL A 417 19.97 -19.13 -3.40
N PHE A 418 18.87 -19.56 -2.79
CA PHE A 418 18.02 -20.64 -3.30
C PHE A 418 16.69 -20.07 -3.70
N LEU A 419 16.25 -20.37 -4.92
CA LEU A 419 14.97 -19.87 -5.42
C LEU A 419 14.03 -21.04 -5.68
N THR A 420 12.76 -20.83 -5.41
CA THR A 420 11.70 -21.77 -5.82
C THR A 420 10.68 -21.06 -6.66
N LEU A 421 10.23 -21.75 -7.70
CA LEU A 421 9.14 -21.32 -8.55
C LEU A 421 8.15 -22.46 -8.69
N LEU A 422 6.90 -22.18 -8.37
CA LEU A 422 5.78 -23.05 -8.65
C LEU A 422 4.86 -22.38 -9.67
N TYR A 423 4.61 -23.06 -10.78
CA TYR A 423 3.81 -22.51 -11.88
C TYR A 423 2.98 -23.58 -12.59
N LYS A 424 1.96 -23.16 -13.32
CA LYS A 424 1.11 -24.00 -14.16
C LYS A 424 0.96 -23.33 -15.52
N LEU A 425 1.31 -24.05 -16.59
CA LEU A 425 1.12 -23.54 -17.96
C LEU A 425 -0.32 -23.79 -18.40
N GLU A 426 -0.93 -22.79 -19.02
CA GLU A 426 -2.30 -22.81 -19.53
C GLU A 426 -2.29 -22.63 -21.07
N GLY A 427 -3.40 -23.00 -21.72
CA GLY A 427 -3.59 -22.83 -23.16
C GLY A 427 -3.37 -24.10 -23.99
N SER A 428 -3.39 -23.95 -25.31
CA SER A 428 -3.38 -25.08 -26.27
C SER A 428 -2.01 -25.72 -26.48
N HIS A 429 -0.93 -25.00 -26.16
CA HIS A 429 0.46 -25.41 -26.45
C HIS A 429 1.38 -25.30 -25.22
N PRO A 430 1.00 -25.84 -24.04
CA PRO A 430 1.78 -25.66 -22.82
C PRO A 430 3.18 -26.29 -22.92
N ASN A 431 3.32 -27.37 -23.69
CA ASN A 431 4.60 -28.08 -23.86
C ASN A 431 5.62 -27.31 -24.70
N GLU A 432 5.24 -26.21 -25.35
CA GLU A 432 6.15 -25.40 -26.17
C GLU A 432 6.95 -24.39 -25.34
N PHE A 433 6.60 -24.22 -24.05
CA PHE A 433 7.19 -23.22 -23.18
C PHE A 433 7.99 -23.81 -22.02
N THR A 434 8.88 -22.98 -21.49
CA THR A 434 9.59 -23.20 -20.25
C THR A 434 9.53 -21.91 -19.43
N VAL A 435 9.14 -22.05 -18.16
CA VAL A 435 9.11 -20.93 -17.20
C VAL A 435 10.29 -21.06 -16.25
N SER A 436 11.04 -19.97 -16.08
CA SER A 436 12.21 -19.90 -15.19
C SER A 436 12.33 -18.55 -14.49
N LEU A 437 13.30 -18.42 -13.59
CA LEU A 437 13.56 -17.18 -12.86
C LEU A 437 14.79 -16.46 -13.43
N GLU A 438 14.75 -15.14 -13.39
CA GLU A 438 15.90 -14.26 -13.60
C GLU A 438 16.16 -13.49 -12.33
N LEU A 439 17.43 -13.34 -11.97
CA LEU A 439 17.83 -12.43 -10.90
C LEU A 439 18.82 -11.42 -11.46
N THR A 440 18.51 -10.13 -11.30
CA THR A 440 19.45 -9.06 -11.65
C THR A 440 20.17 -8.56 -10.39
N THR A 441 21.42 -8.14 -10.57
CA THR A 441 22.27 -7.63 -9.50
C THR A 441 22.96 -6.34 -9.92
N SER A 442 23.33 -5.51 -8.94
CA SER A 442 24.20 -4.34 -9.13
C SER A 442 25.45 -4.47 -8.27
N ASP A 443 26.50 -3.72 -8.62
CA ASP A 443 27.67 -3.61 -7.76
C ASP A 443 27.29 -2.97 -6.42
N SER A 444 27.95 -3.41 -5.36
CA SER A 444 27.67 -3.01 -3.97
C SER A 444 27.92 -1.52 -3.68
N ALA A 445 28.52 -0.77 -4.61
CA ALA A 445 28.87 0.64 -4.43
C ALA A 445 27.73 1.64 -4.72
N THR A 446 26.59 1.20 -5.28
CA THR A 446 25.52 2.11 -5.72
C THR A 446 24.21 1.88 -4.96
N CYS A 447 24.08 2.47 -3.76
CA CYS A 447 22.77 2.68 -3.15
C CYS A 447 22.13 3.93 -3.78
N HIS A 448 21.14 3.74 -4.65
CA HIS A 448 20.40 4.85 -5.25
C HIS A 448 19.21 5.25 -4.36
N GLU A 449 19.15 6.53 -3.99
CA GLU A 449 18.03 7.13 -3.23
C GLU A 449 16.95 7.78 -4.13
N GLY A 450 17.07 7.64 -5.46
CA GLY A 450 16.14 8.19 -6.46
C GLY A 450 14.95 7.29 -6.80
N SER A 451 14.11 7.71 -7.76
CA SER A 451 12.98 6.90 -8.26
C SER A 451 13.47 5.56 -8.85
N VAL A 452 12.88 4.45 -8.40
CA VAL A 452 13.23 3.08 -8.83
C VAL A 452 12.89 2.82 -10.31
N THR A 453 12.03 3.64 -10.92
CA THR A 453 11.70 3.55 -12.35
C THR A 453 12.84 4.02 -13.28
N SER A 454 13.86 4.71 -12.77
CA SER A 454 15.00 5.23 -13.56
C SER A 454 16.36 4.73 -13.05
N LEU A 455 16.40 3.53 -12.47
CA LEU A 455 17.65 2.92 -12.02
C LEU A 455 18.58 2.59 -13.20
N PRO A 456 19.92 2.60 -13.02
CA PRO A 456 20.85 2.20 -14.07
C PRO A 456 20.61 0.74 -14.48
N GLU A 457 20.98 0.41 -15.72
CA GLU A 457 21.06 -0.97 -16.21
C GLU A 457 21.75 -1.87 -15.18
N PRO A 458 21.23 -3.08 -14.90
CA PRO A 458 21.84 -3.99 -13.95
C PRO A 458 23.22 -4.43 -14.44
N ASN A 459 24.21 -4.43 -13.53
CA ASN A 459 25.60 -4.84 -13.86
C ASN A 459 25.72 -6.34 -14.08
N GLY A 460 24.79 -7.14 -13.53
CA GLY A 460 24.75 -8.59 -13.72
C GLY A 460 23.33 -9.09 -13.91
N ARG A 461 23.15 -9.99 -14.88
CA ARG A 461 21.90 -10.72 -15.13
C ARG A 461 22.19 -12.20 -15.00
N HIS A 462 21.54 -12.84 -14.04
CA HIS A 462 21.80 -14.21 -13.66
C HIS A 462 20.60 -15.09 -13.97
N HIS A 463 20.88 -16.25 -14.55
CA HIS A 463 19.91 -17.32 -14.73
C HIS A 463 20.27 -18.41 -13.71
N PRO A 464 19.55 -18.48 -12.57
CA PRO A 464 19.85 -19.45 -11.52
C PRO A 464 19.94 -20.88 -12.06
N ARG A 465 20.90 -21.65 -11.56
CA ARG A 465 21.13 -23.03 -11.99
C ARG A 465 20.00 -23.91 -11.48
N PHE A 466 19.30 -24.60 -12.38
CA PHE A 466 18.26 -25.54 -12.00
C PHE A 466 18.83 -26.69 -11.16
N LEU A 467 18.15 -26.99 -10.06
CA LEU A 467 18.42 -28.12 -9.19
C LEU A 467 17.30 -29.15 -9.36
N PRO A 468 17.61 -30.39 -9.82
CA PRO A 468 16.62 -31.45 -9.96
C PRO A 468 15.94 -31.87 -8.65
N ALA A 469 16.62 -31.66 -7.52
CA ALA A 469 16.10 -31.90 -6.18
C ALA A 469 16.66 -30.84 -5.22
N PRO A 470 15.92 -30.45 -4.17
CA PRO A 470 16.41 -29.53 -3.17
C PRO A 470 17.60 -30.12 -2.40
N PRO A 471 18.57 -29.31 -1.93
CA PRO A 471 19.64 -29.79 -1.07
C PRO A 471 19.08 -30.47 0.19
N PRO A 472 19.67 -31.58 0.68
CA PRO A 472 19.14 -32.32 1.83
C PRO A 472 18.91 -31.47 3.08
N SER A 473 19.79 -30.50 3.33
CA SER A 473 19.68 -29.54 4.45
C SER A 473 18.49 -28.59 4.32
N LEU A 474 18.00 -28.37 3.10
CA LEU A 474 16.88 -27.48 2.79
C LEU A 474 15.63 -28.24 2.37
N ALA A 475 15.66 -29.58 2.29
CA ALA A 475 14.56 -30.40 1.80
C ALA A 475 13.24 -30.17 2.56
N LYS A 476 13.28 -29.82 3.86
CA LYS A 476 12.07 -29.43 4.62
C LYS A 476 11.52 -28.06 4.22
N LEU A 477 12.41 -27.08 4.04
CA LEU A 477 12.03 -25.70 3.66
C LEU A 477 11.54 -25.64 2.20
N LEU A 478 12.22 -26.42 1.35
CA LEU A 478 11.98 -26.58 -0.07
C LEU A 478 11.11 -27.81 -0.35
N ALA A 479 10.38 -28.34 0.63
CA ALA A 479 9.50 -29.49 0.44
C ALA A 479 8.38 -29.20 -0.58
N ALA A 480 8.15 -27.92 -0.93
CA ALA A 480 7.29 -27.50 -2.04
C ALA A 480 7.89 -27.80 -3.43
N CYS A 481 9.21 -27.99 -3.53
CA CYS A 481 9.90 -28.38 -4.77
C CYS A 481 9.52 -29.79 -5.24
N ASP A 482 9.19 -30.69 -4.32
CA ASP A 482 8.79 -32.07 -4.65
C ASP A 482 7.28 -32.21 -4.89
N ARG A 483 6.50 -31.12 -4.75
CA ARG A 483 5.03 -31.13 -4.79
C ARG A 483 4.46 -30.67 -6.13
N GLY A 484 4.91 -31.29 -7.22
CA GLY A 484 4.19 -31.20 -8.48
C GLY A 484 2.88 -31.99 -8.41
N SER A 485 1.77 -31.35 -8.01
CA SER A 485 0.44 -31.96 -7.95
C SER A 485 -0.59 -31.08 -8.65
N HIS A 486 -1.70 -31.68 -9.11
CA HIS A 486 -2.83 -30.94 -9.71
C HIS A 486 -2.46 -30.03 -10.91
N GLY A 487 -1.44 -30.43 -11.66
CA GLY A 487 -0.94 -29.70 -12.85
C GLY A 487 0.07 -28.60 -12.54
N TRP A 488 0.41 -28.37 -11.27
CA TRP A 488 1.48 -27.46 -10.88
C TRP A 488 2.85 -28.10 -11.10
N THR A 489 3.77 -27.33 -11.67
CA THR A 489 5.18 -27.67 -11.88
C THR A 489 6.03 -26.87 -10.90
N SER A 490 6.91 -27.55 -10.18
CA SER A 490 7.82 -26.93 -9.24
C SER A 490 9.25 -26.96 -9.75
N ARG A 491 10.00 -25.90 -9.51
CA ARG A 491 11.42 -25.79 -9.87
C ARG A 491 12.21 -25.20 -8.72
N CYS A 492 13.37 -25.80 -8.46
CA CYS A 492 14.35 -25.31 -7.51
C CYS A 492 15.56 -24.77 -8.27
N TYR A 493 16.13 -23.69 -7.77
CA TYR A 493 17.32 -23.11 -8.33
C TYR A 493 18.32 -22.71 -7.26
N GLU A 494 19.57 -22.60 -7.69
CA GLU A 494 20.67 -22.12 -6.88
C GLU A 494 21.47 -21.10 -7.66
N LEU A 495 21.91 -20.06 -6.95
CA LEU A 495 22.79 -19.05 -7.50
C LEU A 495 23.85 -18.68 -6.46
N GLU A 496 25.11 -18.70 -6.88
CA GLU A 496 26.23 -18.19 -6.08
C GLU A 496 26.54 -16.76 -6.52
N LEU A 497 26.66 -15.87 -5.55
CA LEU A 497 26.82 -14.44 -5.75
C LEU A 497 28.01 -13.95 -4.92
N GLN A 498 28.75 -12.97 -5.44
CA GLN A 498 29.88 -12.38 -4.72
C GLN A 498 29.90 -10.87 -4.91
N GLY A 499 29.97 -10.13 -3.80
CA GLY A 499 30.21 -8.69 -3.80
C GLY A 499 29.12 -7.80 -4.43
N CYS A 500 27.90 -8.31 -4.60
CA CYS A 500 26.82 -7.60 -5.28
C CYS A 500 25.57 -7.39 -4.40
N SER A 501 24.62 -6.62 -4.90
CA SER A 501 23.28 -6.44 -4.30
C SER A 501 22.20 -6.97 -5.23
N LEU A 502 21.16 -7.55 -4.65
CA LEU A 502 19.97 -8.01 -5.39
C LEU A 502 19.17 -6.81 -5.89
N ARG A 503 18.65 -6.91 -7.13
CA ARG A 503 17.94 -5.82 -7.80
C ARG A 503 16.55 -6.20 -8.26
N ASP A 504 16.40 -7.21 -9.10
CA ASP A 504 15.09 -7.62 -9.58
C ASP A 504 14.96 -9.13 -9.60
N LEU A 505 13.76 -9.58 -9.26
CA LEU A 505 13.31 -10.93 -9.52
C LEU A 505 12.30 -10.89 -10.66
N SER A 506 12.63 -11.58 -11.75
CA SER A 506 11.78 -11.67 -12.94
C SER A 506 11.43 -13.13 -13.22
N VAL A 507 10.32 -13.33 -13.91
CA VAL A 507 9.97 -14.60 -14.53
C VAL A 507 10.30 -14.53 -16.01
N LEU A 508 11.06 -15.51 -16.52
CA LEU A 508 11.24 -15.69 -17.95
C LEU A 508 10.29 -16.76 -18.47
N VAL A 509 9.67 -16.49 -19.60
CA VAL A 509 8.98 -17.48 -20.42
C VAL A 509 9.76 -17.63 -21.71
N SER A 510 10.27 -18.85 -21.96
CA SER A 510 11.10 -19.17 -23.13
C SER A 510 10.44 -20.25 -23.96
N ARG A 511 10.65 -20.23 -25.28
CA ARG A 511 10.28 -21.33 -26.16
C ARG A 511 11.21 -22.50 -25.96
N GLN A 512 10.70 -23.72 -26.09
CA GLN A 512 11.54 -24.91 -26.15
C GLN A 512 12.25 -25.04 -27.50
N GLN A 513 11.65 -24.52 -28.57
CA GLN A 513 12.23 -24.50 -29.91
C GLN A 513 12.14 -23.09 -30.53
N PRO A 514 13.21 -22.59 -31.17
CA PRO A 514 13.14 -21.33 -31.91
C PRO A 514 12.10 -21.43 -33.02
N GLY A 515 11.30 -20.38 -33.19
CA GLY A 515 10.25 -20.34 -34.20
C GLY A 515 10.12 -18.93 -34.79
N PRO A 516 9.85 -18.80 -36.09
CA PRO A 516 9.76 -17.49 -36.76
C PRO A 516 8.42 -16.76 -36.51
N GLN A 517 7.43 -17.43 -35.91
CA GLN A 517 6.10 -16.87 -35.66
C GLN A 517 5.98 -16.33 -34.24
N GLU A 518 5.12 -15.35 -34.01
CA GLU A 518 4.71 -14.95 -32.66
C GLU A 518 3.96 -16.09 -31.96
N LEU A 519 4.22 -16.29 -30.66
CA LEU A 519 3.61 -17.39 -29.91
C LEU A 519 3.02 -16.88 -28.58
N PRO A 520 1.70 -16.94 -28.39
CA PRO A 520 1.05 -16.52 -27.16
C PRO A 520 1.20 -17.56 -26.05
N PHE A 521 1.36 -17.09 -24.82
CA PHE A 521 1.46 -17.95 -23.62
C PHE A 521 0.55 -17.45 -22.50
N SER A 522 0.17 -18.38 -21.63
CA SER A 522 -0.48 -18.10 -20.34
C SER A 522 0.12 -19.01 -19.29
N CYS A 523 0.50 -18.47 -18.14
CA CYS A 523 0.89 -19.27 -17.00
C CYS A 523 0.34 -18.68 -15.70
N LEU A 524 0.04 -19.56 -14.75
CA LEU A 524 -0.22 -19.20 -13.37
C LEU A 524 1.05 -19.41 -12.56
N LEU A 525 1.41 -18.46 -11.73
CA LEU A 525 2.44 -18.59 -10.71
C LEU A 525 1.74 -18.79 -9.37
N GLY A 526 1.97 -19.94 -8.77
CA GLY A 526 1.34 -20.35 -7.51
C GLY A 526 2.22 -20.07 -6.30
N GLU A 527 3.53 -19.99 -6.51
CA GLU A 527 4.47 -19.63 -5.45
C GLU A 527 5.82 -19.18 -6.01
N VAL A 528 6.41 -18.16 -5.37
CA VAL A 528 7.81 -17.79 -5.55
C VAL A 528 8.46 -17.64 -4.18
N ARG A 529 9.68 -18.20 -4.01
CA ARG A 529 10.51 -17.99 -2.82
C ARG A 529 11.95 -17.67 -3.21
N VAL A 530 12.61 -16.81 -2.42
CA VAL A 530 14.02 -16.38 -2.55
C VAL A 530 14.72 -16.40 -1.22
#